data_AF-A0A8S0G089-F1
#
_entry.id   AF-A0A8S0G089-F1
#
_cell.length_a   1.000
_cell.length_b   1.000
_cell.length_c   1.000
_cell.angle_alpha   90.00
_cell.angle_beta   90.00
_cell.angle_gamma   90.00
#
_symmetry.space_group_name_H-M   'P 1'
#
loop_
_entity.id
_entity.type
_entity.pdbx_description
1 polymer ?
#
loop_
_entity_poly.entity_id
_entity_poly.type
_entity_poly.pdbx_seq_one_letter_code
_entity_poly.pdbx_strand_id
1 'polypeptide(L)'
;MKASDFVLAMGQGRMIPGFEDGIKGHKAGEEFTIDVTFPEEYHAENLKGKAAKFAINLKKVEERELPELTEEFIKRFGVEDGSVEGLRAEVRKNMERELKSAIRNRVKSQAIEGLVKANDIDVPAALIDSEIDVLRRQAAQRFGGNEKQALERCRTMPRELFEEQAKRRVVVGLLLGEVIRTNELKADEERVKGLIEEMASAYEDPKEVIEFYSKNKELMDNMRNVALEEQAVEAVLAKAKVTEKETTFNELMNQQA
;
A
#
# COMPACT_ATOMS: atom_id res chain seq x y z
N MET A 1 5.25 13.05 30.51
CA MET A 1 6.03 11.94 29.92
C MET A 1 7.43 12.46 29.65
N LYS A 2 8.47 11.76 30.06
CA LYS A 2 9.86 12.13 29.81
C LYS A 2 10.49 11.03 28.96
N ALA A 3 10.88 11.36 27.73
CA ALA A 3 11.71 10.49 26.93
C ALA A 3 13.17 10.88 27.19
N SER A 4 14.03 9.90 27.45
CA SER A 4 15.46 10.09 27.66
C SER A 4 16.21 9.43 26.51
N ASP A 5 17.22 10.11 25.96
CA ASP A 5 18.12 9.61 24.90
C ASP A 5 17.40 9.13 23.63
N PHE A 6 16.40 9.90 23.20
CA PHE A 6 15.63 9.63 21.99
C PHE A 6 16.38 10.08 20.74
N VAL A 7 16.58 9.16 19.79
CA VAL A 7 17.17 9.46 18.48
C VAL A 7 16.08 9.80 17.48
N LEU A 8 16.07 11.05 16.99
CA LEU A 8 15.11 11.53 16.01
C LEU A 8 15.78 11.71 14.64
N ALA A 9 15.24 11.03 13.63
CA ALA A 9 15.60 11.25 12.24
C ALA A 9 14.78 12.41 11.64
N MET A 10 15.41 13.56 11.44
CA MET A 10 14.78 14.75 10.86
C MET A 10 14.38 14.52 9.38
N GLY A 11 13.26 15.10 8.96
CA GLY A 11 12.75 15.08 7.59
C GLY A 11 12.01 13.79 7.21
N GLN A 12 11.75 12.88 8.16
CA GLN A 12 11.00 11.65 7.92
C GLN A 12 9.51 11.77 8.29
N GLY A 13 9.06 12.91 8.81
CA GLY A 13 7.66 13.12 9.22
C GLY A 13 7.22 12.16 10.33
N ARG A 14 8.16 11.69 11.16
CA ARG A 14 7.86 10.76 12.26
C ARG A 14 7.24 11.46 13.46
N MET A 15 7.46 12.77 13.57
CA MET A 15 6.91 13.60 14.63
C MET A 15 5.78 14.50 14.12
N ILE A 16 5.11 15.12 15.07
CA ILE A 16 3.99 16.03 14.82
C ILE A 16 4.47 17.19 13.93
N PRO A 17 3.68 17.63 12.94
CA PRO A 17 4.01 18.80 12.13
C PRO A 17 4.38 20.01 13.00
N GLY A 18 5.48 20.70 12.66
CA GLY A 18 6.02 21.82 13.43
C GLY A 18 6.97 21.44 14.58
N PHE A 19 6.98 20.19 15.04
CA PHE A 19 7.96 19.73 16.05
C PHE A 19 9.39 19.73 15.50
N GLU A 20 9.59 19.13 14.32
CA GLU A 20 10.90 19.12 13.66
C GLU A 20 11.32 20.53 13.24
N ASP A 21 10.39 21.39 12.81
CA ASP A 21 10.69 22.77 12.42
C ASP A 21 11.10 23.64 13.60
N GLY A 22 10.50 23.45 14.77
CA GLY A 22 10.90 24.15 16.00
C GLY A 22 12.29 23.78 16.50
N ILE A 23 12.83 22.62 16.08
CA ILE A 23 14.19 22.18 16.41
C ILE A 23 15.22 22.74 15.42
N LYS A 24 14.81 23.05 14.18
CA LYS A 24 15.71 23.57 13.15
C LYS A 24 16.29 24.93 13.58
N GLY A 25 17.61 25.06 13.50
CA GLY A 25 18.34 26.28 13.85
C GLY A 25 18.95 26.28 15.25
N HIS A 26 18.57 25.34 16.11
CA HIS A 26 19.19 25.14 17.43
C HIS A 26 20.46 24.30 17.34
N LYS A 27 21.39 24.52 18.28
CA LYS A 27 22.68 23.83 18.33
C LYS A 27 22.70 22.69 19.34
N ALA A 28 23.58 21.72 19.11
CA ALA A 28 23.85 20.68 20.11
C ALA A 28 24.36 21.32 21.42
N GLY A 29 23.85 20.84 22.55
CA GLY A 29 24.10 21.36 23.89
C GLY A 29 23.07 22.38 24.38
N GLU A 30 22.15 22.84 23.53
CA GLU A 30 21.15 23.83 23.93
C GLU A 30 19.91 23.17 24.56
N GLU A 31 19.39 23.83 25.60
CA GLU A 31 18.08 23.56 26.16
C GLU A 31 17.14 24.66 25.73
N PHE A 32 16.07 24.29 25.03
CA PHE A 32 15.05 25.24 24.60
C PHE A 32 13.67 24.62 24.72
N THR A 33 12.65 25.48 24.72
CA THR A 33 11.26 25.05 24.76
C THR A 33 10.59 25.44 23.45
N ILE A 34 9.95 24.47 22.80
CA ILE A 34 9.12 24.72 21.62
C ILE A 34 7.64 24.57 21.97
N ASP A 35 6.83 25.46 21.42
CA ASP A 35 5.38 25.38 21.50
C ASP A 35 4.88 24.69 20.21
N VAL A 36 4.27 23.52 20.35
CA VAL A 36 3.74 22.74 19.22
C VAL A 36 2.29 22.39 19.48
N THR A 37 1.45 22.55 18.47
CA THR A 37 0.03 22.17 18.53
C THR A 37 -0.17 20.80 17.92
N PHE A 38 -0.82 19.91 18.65
CA PHE A 38 -1.19 18.60 18.13
C PHE A 38 -2.34 18.73 17.11
N PRO A 39 -2.31 17.98 15.99
CA PRO A 39 -3.41 17.90 15.03
C PRO A 39 -4.73 17.50 15.70
N GLU A 40 -5.85 17.94 15.13
CA GLU A 40 -7.18 17.54 15.59
C GLU A 40 -7.42 16.03 15.45
N GLU A 41 -6.78 15.40 14.46
CA GLU A 41 -6.85 13.97 14.17
C GLU A 41 -5.82 13.11 14.93
N TYR A 42 -5.21 13.64 15.99
CA TYR A 42 -4.17 12.90 16.72
C TYR A 42 -4.73 11.68 17.48
N HIS A 43 -4.02 10.54 17.45
CA HIS A 43 -4.52 9.28 18.03
C HIS A 43 -4.82 9.33 19.54
N ALA A 44 -4.17 10.23 20.29
CA ALA A 44 -4.43 10.42 21.71
C ALA A 44 -5.48 11.52 21.95
N GLU A 45 -6.71 11.15 22.32
CA GLU A 45 -7.83 12.08 22.60
C GLU A 45 -7.46 13.19 23.60
N ASN A 46 -6.59 12.87 24.55
CA ASN A 46 -6.16 13.80 25.59
C ASN A 46 -5.28 14.95 25.07
N LEU A 47 -4.73 14.80 23.86
CA LEU A 47 -3.77 15.70 23.23
C LEU A 47 -4.30 16.33 21.92
N LYS A 48 -5.40 15.83 21.34
CA LYS A 48 -6.03 16.39 20.12
C LYS A 48 -6.25 17.91 20.24
N GLY A 49 -5.73 18.67 19.27
CA GLY A 49 -5.93 20.13 19.18
C GLY A 49 -5.29 20.96 20.30
N LYS A 50 -4.56 20.35 21.23
CA LYS A 50 -3.95 21.07 22.36
C LYS A 50 -2.57 21.60 21.98
N ALA A 51 -2.29 22.82 22.43
CA ALA A 51 -0.93 23.35 22.44
C ALA A 51 -0.14 22.69 23.59
N ALA A 52 1.06 22.21 23.29
CA ALA A 52 1.98 21.65 24.27
C ALA A 52 3.35 22.30 24.16
N LYS A 53 3.99 22.47 25.32
CA LYS A 53 5.35 22.95 25.42
C LYS A 53 6.29 21.77 25.59
N PHE A 54 7.23 21.61 24.67
CA PHE A 54 8.27 20.60 24.74
C PHE A 54 9.57 21.26 25.15
N ALA A 55 10.02 20.99 26.38
CA ALA A 55 11.38 21.28 26.79
C ALA A 55 12.32 20.22 26.18
N ILE A 56 13.15 20.65 25.24
CA ILE A 56 14.08 19.81 24.49
C ILE A 56 15.50 20.14 24.96
N ASN A 57 16.23 19.10 25.36
CA ASN A 57 17.67 19.18 25.55
C ASN A 57 18.32 18.48 24.36
N LEU A 58 18.99 19.26 23.52
CA LEU A 58 19.52 18.81 22.24
C LEU A 58 20.94 18.30 22.42
N LYS A 59 21.10 17.05 22.88
CA LYS A 59 22.41 16.51 23.26
C LYS A 59 23.42 16.39 22.10
N LYS A 60 22.99 15.87 20.96
CA LYS A 60 23.84 15.55 19.81
C LYS A 60 23.09 15.85 18.51
N VAL A 61 23.78 16.45 17.55
CA VAL A 61 23.33 16.61 16.16
C VAL A 61 24.27 15.81 15.28
N GLU A 62 23.71 14.98 14.42
CA GLU A 62 24.45 14.23 13.41
C GLU A 62 23.88 14.61 12.06
N GLU A 63 24.76 14.94 11.11
CA GLU A 63 24.36 15.20 9.73
C GLU A 63 24.34 13.88 8.94
N ARG A 64 23.37 13.74 8.04
CA ARG A 64 23.36 12.64 7.08
C ARG A 64 24.29 13.00 5.93
N GLU A 65 25.52 12.53 6.02
CA GLU A 65 26.43 12.54 4.88
C GLU A 65 26.00 11.43 3.90
N LEU A 66 25.83 11.80 2.63
CA LEU A 66 25.53 10.82 1.59
C LEU A 66 26.74 9.89 1.45
N PRO A 67 26.57 8.56 1.62
CA PRO A 67 27.68 7.65 1.40
C PRO A 67 28.13 7.74 -0.05
N GLU A 68 29.45 7.65 -0.26
CA GLU A 68 29.96 7.48 -1.62
C GLU A 68 29.40 6.19 -2.22
N LEU A 69 29.09 6.22 -3.52
CA LEU A 69 28.61 5.07 -4.27
C LEU A 69 29.77 4.10 -4.56
N THR A 70 30.30 3.51 -3.50
CA THR A 70 31.37 2.52 -3.56
C THR A 70 30.81 1.14 -3.86
N GLU A 71 31.68 0.26 -4.34
CA GLU A 71 31.33 -1.14 -4.64
C GLU A 71 30.71 -1.85 -3.42
N GLU A 72 31.24 -1.59 -2.21
CA GLU A 72 30.72 -2.16 -0.96
C GLU A 72 29.32 -1.65 -0.61
N PHE A 73 29.00 -0.38 -0.91
CA PHE A 73 27.67 0.17 -0.71
C PHE A 73 26.68 -0.43 -1.71
N ILE A 74 27.09 -0.53 -2.98
CA ILE A 74 26.25 -1.04 -4.07
C ILE A 74 25.92 -2.52 -3.88
N LYS A 75 26.89 -3.34 -3.45
CA LYS A 75 26.67 -4.76 -3.14
C LYS A 75 25.63 -4.99 -2.05
N ARG A 76 25.43 -4.05 -1.11
CA ARG A 76 24.36 -4.14 -0.08
C ARG A 76 22.95 -4.04 -0.65
N PHE A 77 22.79 -3.50 -1.86
CA PHE A 77 21.51 -3.43 -2.57
C PHE A 77 21.26 -4.65 -3.47
N GLY A 78 22.08 -5.71 -3.35
CA GLY A 78 21.92 -6.93 -4.14
C GLY A 78 22.48 -6.84 -5.57
N VAL A 79 23.27 -5.80 -5.86
CA VAL A 79 23.91 -5.58 -7.17
C VAL A 79 25.31 -6.19 -7.12
N GLU A 80 25.43 -7.44 -7.60
CA GLU A 80 26.65 -8.25 -7.49
C GLU A 80 27.86 -7.62 -8.19
N ASP A 81 27.63 -6.92 -9.30
CA ASP A 81 28.65 -6.25 -10.10
C ASP A 81 29.21 -4.99 -9.43
N GLY A 82 28.56 -4.50 -8.36
CA GLY A 82 29.06 -3.37 -7.57
C GLY A 82 29.17 -2.06 -8.35
N SER A 83 28.58 -1.96 -9.54
CA SER A 83 28.70 -0.79 -10.41
C SER A 83 27.54 0.19 -10.23
N VAL A 84 27.84 1.47 -10.40
CA VAL A 84 26.83 2.54 -10.36
C VAL A 84 25.81 2.37 -11.49
N GLU A 85 26.22 1.82 -12.63
CA GLU A 85 25.32 1.52 -13.75
C GLU A 85 24.35 0.38 -13.41
N GLY A 86 24.85 -0.69 -12.79
CA GLY A 86 24.03 -1.81 -12.29
C GLY A 86 23.01 -1.34 -11.27
N LEU A 87 23.44 -0.51 -10.29
CA LEU A 87 22.52 0.08 -9.32
C LEU A 87 21.44 0.94 -9.99
N ARG A 88 21.83 1.80 -10.96
CA ARG A 88 20.86 2.64 -11.69
C ARG A 88 19.90 1.82 -12.53
N ALA A 89 20.36 0.74 -13.16
CA ALA A 89 19.52 -0.16 -13.95
C ALA A 89 18.50 -0.87 -13.07
N GLU A 90 18.92 -1.40 -11.92
CA GLU A 90 18.04 -2.08 -10.98
C GLU A 90 17.02 -1.12 -10.35
N VAL A 91 17.46 0.08 -9.93
CA VAL A 91 16.55 1.12 -9.45
C VAL A 91 15.54 1.51 -10.54
N ARG A 92 15.98 1.69 -11.79
CA ARG A 92 15.08 2.00 -12.92
C ARG A 92 14.06 0.89 -13.13
N LYS A 93 14.48 -0.37 -13.16
CA LYS A 93 13.60 -1.53 -13.33
C LYS A 93 12.54 -1.60 -12.22
N ASN A 94 12.94 -1.35 -10.98
CA ASN A 94 12.02 -1.28 -9.85
C ASN A 94 11.03 -0.11 -9.99
N MET A 95 11.50 1.08 -10.38
CA MET A 95 10.63 2.24 -10.63
C MET A 95 9.68 2.01 -11.80
N GLU A 96 10.11 1.38 -12.89
CA GLU A 96 9.26 1.03 -14.04
C GLU A 96 8.18 0.01 -13.67
N ARG A 97 8.52 -0.97 -12.81
CA ARG A 97 7.55 -1.94 -12.26
C ARG A 97 6.49 -1.23 -11.41
N GLU A 98 6.94 -0.39 -10.47
CA GLU A 98 6.02 0.41 -9.64
C GLU A 98 5.14 1.33 -10.48
N LEU A 99 5.73 2.00 -11.48
CA LEU A 99 5.02 2.87 -12.42
C LEU A 99 3.92 2.11 -13.17
N LYS A 100 4.26 0.95 -13.75
CA LYS A 100 3.31 0.10 -14.46
C LYS A 100 2.15 -0.31 -13.55
N SER A 101 2.44 -0.74 -12.33
CA SER A 101 1.43 -1.08 -11.33
C SER A 101 0.59 0.13 -10.93
N ALA A 102 1.18 1.32 -10.75
CA ALA A 102 0.46 2.54 -10.38
C ALA A 102 -0.50 3.00 -11.48
N ILE A 103 -0.05 3.05 -12.74
CA ILE A 103 -0.90 3.36 -13.91
C ILE A 103 -2.07 2.38 -13.95
N ARG A 104 -1.77 1.08 -13.87
CA ARG A 104 -2.79 0.03 -13.92
C ARG A 104 -3.81 0.15 -12.80
N ASN A 105 -3.35 0.38 -11.56
CA ASN A 105 -4.23 0.55 -10.40
C ASN A 105 -5.11 1.79 -10.54
N ARG A 106 -4.57 2.89 -11.09
CA ARG A 106 -5.33 4.12 -11.33
C ARG A 106 -6.42 3.90 -12.38
N VAL A 107 -6.07 3.33 -13.52
CA VAL A 107 -7.01 3.04 -14.61
C VAL A 107 -8.06 2.04 -14.13
N LYS A 108 -7.66 0.98 -13.42
CA LYS A 108 -8.57 0.01 -12.79
C LYS A 108 -9.54 0.70 -11.82
N SER A 109 -9.03 1.56 -10.95
CA SER A 109 -9.86 2.29 -9.98
C SER A 109 -10.88 3.20 -10.67
N GLN A 110 -10.48 3.92 -11.72
CA GLN A 110 -11.37 4.77 -12.51
C GLN A 110 -12.43 3.96 -13.25
N ALA A 111 -12.05 2.83 -13.86
CA ALA A 111 -12.98 1.94 -14.55
C ALA A 111 -14.01 1.35 -13.58
N ILE A 112 -13.55 0.85 -12.42
CA ILE A 112 -14.41 0.29 -11.38
C ILE A 112 -15.34 1.36 -10.81
N GLU A 113 -14.82 2.54 -10.46
CA GLU A 113 -15.63 3.63 -9.93
C GLU A 113 -16.66 4.12 -10.94
N GLY A 114 -16.29 4.22 -12.21
CA GLY A 114 -17.23 4.51 -13.29
C GLY A 114 -18.32 3.45 -13.43
N LEU A 115 -17.96 2.18 -13.33
CA LEU A 115 -18.89 1.05 -13.40
C LEU A 115 -19.89 1.06 -12.23
N VAL A 116 -19.41 1.32 -11.01
CA VAL A 116 -20.25 1.44 -9.80
C VAL A 116 -21.17 2.65 -9.90
N LYS A 117 -20.66 3.82 -10.33
CA LYS A 117 -21.50 5.03 -10.47
C LYS A 117 -22.56 4.91 -11.55
N ALA A 118 -22.28 4.18 -12.62
CA ALA A 118 -23.24 3.96 -13.71
C ALA A 118 -24.30 2.90 -13.36
N ASN A 119 -24.05 2.05 -12.37
CA ASN A 119 -24.92 0.92 -12.01
C ASN A 119 -25.10 0.88 -10.49
N ASP A 120 -26.09 1.61 -9.99
CA ASP A 120 -26.51 1.47 -8.60
C ASP A 120 -27.34 0.19 -8.44
N ILE A 121 -26.80 -0.77 -7.71
CA ILE A 121 -27.40 -2.09 -7.51
C ILE A 121 -27.64 -2.33 -6.03
N ASP A 122 -28.82 -2.87 -5.72
CA ASP A 122 -29.11 -3.34 -4.37
C ASP A 122 -28.40 -4.67 -4.13
N VAL A 123 -27.55 -4.67 -3.10
CA VAL A 123 -26.78 -5.85 -2.70
C VAL A 123 -27.37 -6.47 -1.43
N PRO A 124 -27.62 -7.79 -1.41
CA PRO A 124 -28.13 -8.48 -0.22
C PRO A 124 -27.24 -8.26 1.00
N ALA A 125 -27.84 -7.92 2.14
CA ALA A 125 -27.13 -7.71 3.40
C ALA A 125 -26.26 -8.91 3.78
N ALA A 126 -26.70 -10.14 3.49
CA ALA A 126 -25.95 -11.36 3.75
C ALA A 126 -24.56 -11.39 3.06
N LEU A 127 -24.45 -10.85 1.84
CA LEU A 127 -23.16 -10.76 1.14
C LEU A 127 -22.26 -9.71 1.79
N ILE A 128 -22.84 -8.56 2.17
CA ILE A 128 -22.10 -7.50 2.88
C ILE A 128 -21.58 -8.03 4.22
N ASP A 129 -22.42 -8.75 4.98
CA ASP A 129 -22.06 -9.35 6.27
C ASP A 129 -20.88 -10.32 6.12
N SER A 130 -20.92 -11.17 5.09
CA SER A 130 -19.83 -12.10 4.81
C SER A 130 -18.51 -11.40 4.48
N GLU A 131 -18.56 -10.31 3.71
CA GLU A 131 -17.37 -9.53 3.35
C GLU A 131 -16.83 -8.73 4.55
N ILE A 132 -17.71 -8.22 5.41
CA ILE A 132 -17.31 -7.58 6.68
C ILE A 132 -16.51 -8.57 7.54
N ASP A 133 -16.96 -9.82 7.64
CA ASP A 133 -16.25 -10.84 8.42
C ASP A 133 -14.87 -11.16 7.82
N VAL A 134 -14.74 -11.17 6.49
CA VAL A 134 -13.44 -11.31 5.82
C VAL A 134 -12.52 -10.12 6.14
N LEU A 135 -13.03 -8.89 6.00
CA LEU A 135 -12.26 -7.67 6.29
C LEU A 135 -11.81 -7.60 7.76
N ARG A 136 -12.68 -8.01 8.70
CA ARG A 136 -12.34 -8.05 10.13
C ARG A 136 -11.24 -9.07 10.43
N ARG A 137 -11.29 -10.26 9.81
CA ARG A 137 -10.22 -11.26 9.95
C ARG A 137 -8.89 -10.75 9.40
N GLN A 138 -8.91 -10.12 8.22
CA GLN A 138 -7.72 -9.53 7.62
C GLN A 138 -7.14 -8.39 8.48
N ALA A 139 -8.00 -7.52 9.01
CA ALA A 139 -7.59 -6.46 9.92
C ALA A 139 -6.95 -7.06 11.19
N ALA A 140 -7.59 -8.04 11.82
CA ALA A 140 -7.07 -8.70 13.01
C ALA A 140 -5.70 -9.36 12.79
N GLN A 141 -5.48 -9.99 11.63
CA GLN A 141 -4.19 -10.56 11.27
C GLN A 141 -3.08 -9.50 11.13
N ARG A 142 -3.39 -8.32 10.59
CA ARG A 142 -2.42 -7.21 10.45
C ARG A 142 -1.99 -6.63 11.80
N PHE A 143 -2.85 -6.67 12.82
CA PHE A 143 -2.53 -6.18 14.17
C PHE A 143 -1.68 -7.18 15.00
N GLY A 144 -1.52 -8.42 14.53
CA GLY A 144 -0.75 -9.46 15.22
C GLY A 144 -1.41 -10.03 16.48
N GLY A 145 -0.82 -11.10 17.02
CA GLY A 145 -1.28 -11.81 18.22
C GLY A 145 -1.77 -13.24 17.95
N ASN A 146 -1.99 -14.01 19.01
CA ASN A 146 -2.46 -15.39 18.89
C ASN A 146 -3.90 -15.43 18.34
N GLU A 147 -4.26 -16.52 17.66
CA GLU A 147 -5.54 -16.70 16.96
C GLU A 147 -6.78 -16.35 17.81
N LYS A 148 -6.74 -16.64 19.12
CA LYS A 148 -7.79 -16.25 20.07
C LYS A 148 -7.92 -14.73 20.25
N GLN A 149 -6.81 -14.00 20.35
CA GLN A 149 -6.85 -12.53 20.45
C GLN A 149 -7.27 -11.91 19.12
N ALA A 150 -6.85 -12.47 17.99
CA ALA A 150 -7.30 -12.02 16.68
C ALA A 150 -8.82 -12.22 16.52
N LEU A 151 -9.36 -13.34 16.98
CA LEU A 151 -10.79 -13.64 16.94
C LEU A 151 -11.62 -12.74 17.86
N GLU A 152 -11.15 -12.48 19.09
CA GLU A 152 -11.79 -11.54 20.02
C GLU A 152 -11.75 -10.10 19.48
N ARG A 153 -10.64 -9.68 18.87
CA ARG A 153 -10.52 -8.38 18.19
C ARG A 153 -11.45 -8.29 16.98
N CYS A 154 -11.51 -9.34 16.17
CA CYS A 154 -12.42 -9.45 15.02
C CYS A 154 -13.89 -9.23 15.46
N ARG A 155 -14.29 -9.78 16.62
CA ARG A 155 -15.64 -9.63 17.16
C ARG A 155 -15.93 -8.26 17.78
N THR A 156 -14.90 -7.60 18.31
CA THR A 156 -15.04 -6.31 18.99
C THR A 156 -14.91 -5.10 18.05
N MET A 157 -14.42 -5.28 16.82
CA MET A 157 -14.35 -4.19 15.86
C MET A 157 -15.75 -3.80 15.35
N PRO A 158 -16.12 -2.50 15.42
CA PRO A 158 -17.41 -2.01 14.94
C PRO A 158 -17.65 -2.39 13.48
N ARG A 159 -18.90 -2.72 13.17
CA ARG A 159 -19.31 -3.05 11.80
C ARG A 159 -19.17 -1.85 10.89
N GLU A 160 -19.51 -0.65 11.39
CA GLU A 160 -19.56 0.57 10.58
C GLU A 160 -18.21 0.91 9.96
N LEU A 161 -17.10 0.49 10.58
CA LEU A 161 -15.74 0.68 10.04
C LEU A 161 -15.49 -0.06 8.73
N PHE A 162 -16.22 -1.15 8.46
CA PHE A 162 -16.00 -2.01 7.30
C PHE A 162 -17.17 -2.01 6.32
N GLU A 163 -18.33 -1.47 6.72
CA GLU A 163 -19.56 -1.59 5.96
C GLU A 163 -19.48 -0.93 4.57
N GLU A 164 -18.95 0.29 4.48
CA GLU A 164 -18.77 0.96 3.18
C GLU A 164 -17.80 0.20 2.28
N GLN A 165 -16.68 -0.26 2.84
CA GLN A 165 -15.67 -1.00 2.09
C GLN A 165 -16.22 -2.36 1.62
N ALA A 166 -16.94 -3.07 2.49
CA ALA A 166 -17.57 -4.35 2.19
C ALA A 166 -18.64 -4.20 1.11
N LYS A 167 -19.53 -3.21 1.26
CA LYS A 167 -20.55 -2.90 0.25
C LYS A 167 -19.89 -2.65 -1.10
N ARG A 168 -18.85 -1.81 -1.13
CA ARG A 168 -18.10 -1.52 -2.37
C ARG A 168 -17.51 -2.78 -2.97
N ARG A 169 -16.86 -3.65 -2.19
CA ARG A 169 -16.29 -4.91 -2.69
C ARG A 169 -17.32 -5.87 -3.27
N VAL A 170 -18.47 -6.04 -2.59
CA VAL A 170 -19.55 -6.90 -3.07
C VAL A 170 -20.12 -6.36 -4.38
N VAL A 171 -20.39 -5.05 -4.46
CA VAL A 171 -20.89 -4.41 -5.69
C VAL A 171 -19.90 -4.62 -6.85
N VAL A 172 -18.62 -4.34 -6.62
CA VAL A 172 -17.58 -4.52 -7.64
C VAL A 172 -17.48 -5.98 -8.09
N GLY A 173 -17.48 -6.93 -7.16
CA GLY A 173 -17.42 -8.36 -7.47
C GLY A 173 -18.60 -8.83 -8.32
N LEU A 174 -19.83 -8.37 -8.01
CA LEU A 174 -21.02 -8.70 -8.79
C LEU A 174 -20.98 -8.07 -10.19
N LEU A 175 -20.59 -6.80 -10.31
CA LEU A 175 -20.49 -6.12 -11.60
C LEU A 175 -19.42 -6.76 -12.49
N LEU A 176 -18.25 -7.08 -11.94
CA LEU A 176 -17.19 -7.76 -12.68
C LEU A 176 -17.60 -9.19 -13.06
N GLY A 177 -18.27 -9.91 -12.15
CA GLY A 177 -18.83 -11.23 -12.43
C GLY A 177 -19.84 -11.20 -13.59
N GLU A 178 -20.69 -10.18 -13.64
CA GLU A 178 -21.62 -9.99 -14.75
C GLU A 178 -20.89 -9.66 -16.06
N VAL A 179 -19.87 -8.80 -16.03
CA VAL A 179 -19.02 -8.50 -17.21
C VAL A 179 -18.35 -9.77 -17.74
N ILE A 180 -17.81 -10.61 -16.85
CA ILE A 180 -17.20 -11.90 -17.20
C ILE A 180 -18.24 -12.81 -17.85
N ARG A 181 -19.45 -12.90 -17.26
CA ARG A 181 -20.54 -13.74 -17.74
C ARG A 181 -21.07 -13.29 -19.11
N THR A 182 -21.36 -12.00 -19.29
CA THR A 182 -21.93 -11.45 -20.53
C THR A 182 -20.94 -11.49 -21.70
N ASN A 183 -19.65 -11.29 -21.44
CA ASN A 183 -18.62 -11.35 -22.48
C ASN A 183 -17.98 -12.75 -22.61
N GLU A 184 -18.49 -13.75 -21.87
CA GLU A 184 -17.98 -15.13 -21.85
C GLU A 184 -16.46 -15.22 -21.63
N LEU A 185 -15.93 -14.36 -20.76
CA LEU A 185 -14.50 -14.28 -20.49
C LEU A 185 -14.04 -15.56 -19.78
N LYS A 186 -12.91 -16.10 -20.23
CA LYS A 186 -12.24 -17.25 -19.64
C LYS A 186 -10.86 -16.83 -19.18
N ALA A 187 -10.43 -17.41 -18.06
CA ALA A 187 -9.10 -17.17 -17.53
C ALA A 187 -8.09 -17.57 -18.61
N ASP A 188 -7.28 -16.60 -19.04
CA ASP A 188 -6.20 -16.86 -19.95
C ASP A 188 -5.04 -17.51 -19.18
N GLU A 189 -4.81 -18.80 -19.43
CA GLU A 189 -3.76 -19.57 -18.75
C GLU A 189 -2.36 -19.01 -19.03
N GLU A 190 -2.13 -18.36 -20.18
CA GLU A 190 -0.83 -17.71 -20.46
C GLU A 190 -0.66 -16.47 -19.58
N ARG A 191 -1.74 -15.70 -19.37
CA ARG A 191 -1.72 -14.56 -18.43
C ARG A 191 -1.53 -15.03 -16.99
N VAL A 192 -2.19 -16.13 -16.59
CA VAL A 192 -2.01 -16.73 -15.26
C VAL A 192 -0.56 -17.13 -15.02
N LYS A 193 0.07 -17.82 -15.98
CA LYS A 193 1.51 -18.15 -15.90
C LYS A 193 2.38 -16.90 -15.80
N GLY A 194 2.12 -15.89 -16.64
CA GLY A 194 2.88 -14.63 -16.62
C GLY A 194 2.80 -13.91 -15.28
N LEU A 195 1.63 -13.89 -14.64
CA LEU A 195 1.46 -13.31 -13.29
C LEU A 195 2.21 -14.12 -12.22
N ILE A 196 2.19 -15.44 -12.31
CA ILE A 196 2.94 -16.31 -11.38
C ILE A 196 4.44 -16.11 -11.58
N GLU A 197 4.92 -16.02 -12.82
CA GLU A 197 6.33 -15.76 -13.13
C GLU A 197 6.79 -14.38 -12.65
N GLU A 198 5.98 -13.33 -12.85
CA GLU A 198 6.27 -11.98 -12.37
C GLU A 198 6.37 -11.96 -10.84
N MET A 199 5.44 -12.60 -10.15
CA MET A 199 5.48 -12.71 -8.68
C MET A 199 6.65 -13.57 -8.19
N ALA A 200 6.96 -14.67 -8.88
CA ALA A 200 8.08 -15.55 -8.55
C ALA A 200 9.44 -14.87 -8.78
N SER A 201 9.52 -13.92 -9.71
CA SER A 201 10.77 -13.18 -10.01
C SER A 201 11.28 -12.33 -8.85
N ALA A 202 10.43 -12.03 -7.85
CA ALA A 202 10.80 -11.31 -6.65
C ALA A 202 11.48 -12.20 -5.59
N TYR A 203 11.53 -13.52 -5.80
CA TYR A 203 12.12 -14.49 -4.89
C TYR A 203 13.46 -15.01 -5.41
N GLU A 204 14.31 -15.52 -4.51
CA GLU A 204 15.62 -16.10 -4.83
C GLU A 204 15.50 -17.33 -5.75
N ASP A 205 14.47 -18.16 -5.54
CA ASP A 205 14.19 -19.37 -6.33
C ASP A 205 12.81 -19.31 -7.02
N PRO A 206 12.70 -18.66 -8.20
CA PRO A 206 11.43 -18.51 -8.91
C PRO A 206 10.79 -19.86 -9.29
N LYS A 207 11.60 -20.88 -9.58
CA LYS A 207 11.13 -22.20 -10.02
C LYS A 207 10.33 -22.92 -8.92
N GLU A 208 10.79 -22.86 -7.68
CA GLU A 208 10.08 -23.48 -6.56
C GLU A 208 8.75 -22.78 -6.29
N VAL A 209 8.71 -21.45 -6.41
CA VAL A 209 7.48 -20.67 -6.27
C VAL A 209 6.46 -21.04 -7.35
N ILE A 210 6.88 -21.10 -8.62
CA ILE A 210 6.00 -21.51 -9.73
C ILE A 210 5.44 -22.91 -9.49
N GLU A 211 6.29 -23.84 -9.06
CA GLU A 211 5.88 -25.22 -8.78
C GLU A 211 4.93 -25.30 -7.58
N PHE A 212 5.16 -24.51 -6.53
CA PHE A 212 4.28 -24.39 -5.37
C PHE A 212 2.88 -23.92 -5.75
N TYR A 213 2.78 -22.87 -6.58
CA TYR A 213 1.50 -22.40 -7.11
C TYR A 213 0.84 -23.49 -7.94
N SER A 214 1.59 -24.12 -8.87
CA SER A 214 1.06 -25.16 -9.76
C SER A 214 0.54 -26.39 -9.01
N LYS A 215 1.14 -26.76 -7.88
CA LYS A 215 0.70 -27.89 -7.03
C LYS A 215 -0.52 -27.57 -6.17
N ASN A 216 -0.80 -26.29 -5.91
CA ASN A 216 -1.90 -25.88 -5.06
C ASN A 216 -3.07 -25.33 -5.91
N LYS A 217 -4.10 -26.16 -6.05
CA LYS A 217 -5.29 -25.81 -6.84
C LYS A 217 -5.96 -24.51 -6.36
N GLU A 218 -6.02 -24.28 -5.05
CA GLU A 218 -6.63 -23.06 -4.50
C GLU A 218 -5.82 -21.80 -4.88
N LEU A 219 -4.49 -21.89 -4.88
CA LEU A 219 -3.63 -20.79 -5.32
C LEU A 219 -3.76 -20.54 -6.82
N MET A 220 -3.83 -21.60 -7.63
CA MET A 220 -4.07 -21.47 -9.08
C MET A 220 -5.43 -20.82 -9.37
N ASP A 221 -6.49 -21.24 -8.69
CA ASP A 221 -7.82 -20.67 -8.88
C ASP A 221 -7.87 -19.20 -8.43
N ASN A 222 -7.14 -18.83 -7.37
CA ASN A 222 -6.95 -17.42 -7.00
C ASN A 222 -6.23 -16.63 -8.10
N MET A 223 -5.17 -17.16 -8.70
CA MET A 223 -4.47 -16.48 -9.81
C MET A 223 -5.33 -16.37 -11.07
N ARG A 224 -6.15 -17.39 -11.36
CA ARG A 224 -7.16 -17.32 -12.43
C ARG A 224 -8.17 -16.22 -12.18
N ASN A 225 -8.65 -16.05 -10.95
CA ASN A 225 -9.56 -14.96 -10.60
C ASN A 225 -8.92 -13.59 -10.81
N VAL A 226 -7.64 -13.43 -10.42
CA VAL A 226 -6.89 -12.18 -10.67
C VAL A 226 -6.76 -11.90 -12.16
N ALA A 227 -6.38 -12.91 -12.96
CA ALA A 227 -6.27 -12.76 -14.41
C ALA A 227 -7.62 -12.41 -15.07
N LEU A 228 -8.70 -13.09 -14.66
CA LEU A 228 -10.06 -12.81 -15.13
C LEU A 228 -10.51 -11.39 -14.77
N GLU A 229 -10.20 -10.93 -13.57
CA GLU A 229 -10.53 -9.57 -13.12
C GLU A 229 -9.84 -8.53 -14.01
N GLU A 230 -8.58 -8.75 -14.37
CA GLU A 230 -7.83 -7.89 -15.28
C GLU A 230 -8.44 -7.88 -16.68
N GLN A 231 -8.79 -9.06 -17.21
CA GLN A 231 -9.45 -9.19 -18.51
C GLN A 231 -10.81 -8.49 -18.52
N ALA A 232 -11.56 -8.57 -17.42
CA ALA A 232 -12.85 -7.88 -17.27
C ALA A 232 -12.67 -6.35 -17.28
N VAL A 233 -11.67 -5.83 -16.58
CA VAL A 233 -11.33 -4.40 -16.59
C VAL A 233 -10.92 -3.97 -17.99
N GLU A 234 -10.10 -4.74 -18.71
CA GLU A 234 -9.73 -4.46 -20.10
C GLU A 234 -10.95 -4.44 -21.04
N ALA A 235 -11.89 -5.37 -20.87
CA ALA A 235 -13.14 -5.39 -21.63
C ALA A 235 -14.01 -4.14 -21.37
N VAL A 236 -13.99 -3.63 -20.13
CA VAL A 236 -14.64 -2.35 -19.79
C VAL A 236 -13.90 -1.19 -20.44
N LEU A 237 -12.57 -1.15 -20.37
CA LEU A 237 -11.75 -0.09 -20.98
C LEU A 237 -11.88 -0.04 -22.50
N ALA A 238 -12.01 -1.19 -23.17
CA ALA A 238 -12.24 -1.26 -24.61
C ALA A 238 -13.54 -0.59 -25.07
N LYS A 239 -14.54 -0.48 -24.16
CA LYS A 239 -15.80 0.23 -24.40
C LYS A 239 -15.84 1.63 -23.79
N ALA A 240 -14.85 1.97 -22.96
CA ALA A 240 -14.75 3.26 -22.29
C ALA A 240 -14.08 4.31 -23.18
N LYS A 241 -14.35 5.59 -22.90
CA LYS A 241 -13.65 6.70 -23.54
C LYS A 241 -12.32 6.94 -22.81
N VAL A 242 -11.25 6.33 -23.31
CA VAL A 242 -9.90 6.50 -22.76
C VAL A 242 -9.25 7.75 -23.36
N THR A 243 -8.66 8.60 -22.52
CA THR A 243 -7.88 9.77 -22.92
C THR A 243 -6.51 9.72 -22.26
N GLU A 244 -5.46 9.87 -23.05
CA GLU A 244 -4.09 9.93 -22.55
C GLU A 244 -3.79 11.36 -22.04
N LYS A 245 -3.14 11.44 -20.88
CA LYS A 245 -2.69 12.70 -20.28
C LYS A 245 -1.25 12.54 -19.81
N GLU A 246 -0.35 13.36 -20.34
CA GLU A 246 1.03 13.42 -19.84
C GLU A 246 1.03 13.83 -18.37
N THR A 247 1.75 13.06 -17.56
CA THR A 247 1.87 13.23 -16.11
C THR A 247 3.29 12.81 -15.70
N THR A 248 3.84 13.46 -14.68
CA THR A 248 5.17 13.07 -14.16
C THR A 248 5.11 11.84 -13.27
N PHE A 249 6.24 11.13 -13.11
CA PHE A 249 6.35 9.98 -12.19
C PHE A 249 5.92 10.37 -10.78
N ASN A 250 6.42 11.49 -10.27
CA ASN A 250 6.11 11.97 -8.93
C ASN A 250 4.61 12.28 -8.75
N GLU A 251 3.96 12.91 -9.73
CA GLU A 251 2.52 13.20 -9.66
C GLU A 251 1.65 11.94 -9.69
N LEU A 252 2.13 10.87 -10.32
CA LEU A 252 1.40 9.60 -10.34
C LEU A 252 1.62 8.81 -9.04
N MET A 253 2.84 8.81 -8.51
CA MET A 253 3.20 8.06 -7.30
C MET A 253 2.73 8.73 -6.01
N ASN A 254 2.70 10.07 -5.95
CA ASN A 254 2.29 10.82 -4.75
C ASN A 254 0.77 11.08 -4.66
N GLN A 255 -0.06 10.21 -5.23
CA GLN A 255 -1.51 10.34 -5.09
C GLN A 255 -1.93 9.75 -3.75
N GLN A 256 -1.76 10.53 -2.69
CA GLN A 256 -2.62 10.41 -1.51
C GLN A 256 -4.03 10.76 -1.97
N ALA A 257 -4.80 9.73 -2.31
CA ALA A 257 -6.25 9.82 -2.48
C ALA A 257 -6.92 9.82 -1.10
#